data_AF-A0A924JD64-F1
#
_entry.id   AF-A0A924JD64-F1
#
_cell.length_a   1.000
_cell.length_b   1.000
_cell.length_c   1.000
_cell.angle_alpha   90.00
_cell.angle_beta   90.00
_cell.angle_gamma   90.00
#
_symmetry.space_group_name_H-M   'P 1'
#
loop_
_entity.id
_entity.type
_entity.pdbx_description
1 polymer ?
#
loop_
_entity_poly.entity_id
_entity_poly.type
_entity_poly.pdbx_seq_one_letter_code
_entity_poly.pdbx_strand_id
1 'polypeptide(L)'
;MGAYLNIGLRARLSVTKTSDSAQTDNLRKLLSDEIDLFIYDEVETPNQLIWSLKASLVEQELVPFLKKQFDLIPNPNKIADREEMLTELQTVKTLQDLEDWYDTNESYVGRWNPHDSFTIHEGRSYHHVSVATFVFLSAGKISMEGWGSIFDYFERLITVSNPEFLIAKAAAVSIS
;
A
#
# COMPACT_ATOMS: atom_id res chain seq x y z
N MET A 1 -2.59 16.72 19.19
CA MET A 1 -1.80 15.58 18.64
C MET A 1 -1.48 15.92 17.19
N GLY A 2 -0.27 15.65 16.71
CA GLY A 2 0.11 15.95 15.33
C GLY A 2 -0.19 14.76 14.42
N ALA A 3 -0.55 15.01 13.17
CA ALA A 3 -0.77 13.98 12.17
C ALA A 3 0.50 13.80 11.33
N TYR A 4 0.82 12.58 10.91
CA TYR A 4 2.04 12.23 10.19
C TYR A 4 1.72 11.85 8.75
N LEU A 5 2.53 12.33 7.80
CA LEU A 5 2.44 11.88 6.42
C LEU A 5 3.12 10.52 6.31
N ASN A 6 2.41 9.53 5.80
CA ASN A 6 2.91 8.18 5.61
C ASN A 6 3.00 7.87 4.12
N ILE A 7 4.06 7.18 3.73
CA ILE A 7 4.22 6.58 2.40
C ILE A 7 4.42 5.09 2.61
N GLY A 8 3.61 4.30 1.91
CA GLY A 8 3.58 2.86 2.05
C GLY A 8 3.23 2.12 0.77
N LEU A 9 3.05 0.81 0.90
CA LEU A 9 2.59 -0.09 -0.15
C LEU A 9 1.29 -0.76 0.29
N ARG A 10 0.24 -0.63 -0.52
CA ARG A 10 -1.03 -1.35 -0.36
C ARG A 10 -0.78 -2.83 -0.57
N ALA A 11 -0.72 -3.56 0.52
CA ALA A 11 -0.38 -4.97 0.60
C ALA A 11 -1.56 -5.87 0.27
N ARG A 12 -2.72 -5.53 0.84
CA ARG A 12 -3.94 -6.31 0.73
C ARG A 12 -5.14 -5.38 0.60
N LEU A 13 -6.04 -5.72 -0.31
CA LEU A 13 -7.34 -5.10 -0.47
C LEU A 13 -8.40 -6.16 -0.20
N SER A 14 -9.48 -5.80 0.48
CA SER A 14 -10.61 -6.70 0.64
C SER A 14 -11.94 -5.98 0.59
N VAL A 15 -12.91 -6.61 -0.05
CA VAL A 15 -14.28 -6.12 -0.13
C VAL A 15 -15.23 -7.24 0.26
N THR A 16 -16.17 -6.94 1.16
CA THR A 16 -17.24 -7.87 1.52
C THR A 16 -18.27 -7.91 0.40
N LYS A 17 -18.58 -9.13 -0.05
CA LYS A 17 -19.59 -9.37 -1.06
C LYS A 17 -20.98 -9.17 -0.48
N THR A 18 -21.81 -8.51 -1.27
CA THR A 18 -23.26 -8.64 -1.19
C THR A 18 -23.67 -9.84 -2.06
N SER A 19 -24.82 -10.46 -1.78
CA SER A 19 -25.16 -11.83 -2.21
C SER A 19 -25.32 -12.10 -3.72
N ASP A 20 -25.02 -11.15 -4.60
CA ASP A 20 -25.25 -11.22 -6.05
C ASP A 20 -23.93 -11.29 -6.84
N SER A 21 -23.78 -12.30 -7.72
CA SER A 21 -22.56 -12.48 -8.53
C SER A 21 -22.39 -11.39 -9.60
N ALA A 22 -23.47 -10.77 -10.09
CA ALA A 22 -23.36 -9.66 -11.04
C ALA A 22 -22.76 -8.40 -10.39
N GLN A 23 -22.91 -8.25 -9.07
CA GLN A 23 -22.29 -7.16 -8.31
C GLN A 23 -20.78 -7.37 -8.16
N THR A 24 -20.32 -8.63 -8.09
CA THR A 24 -18.90 -8.98 -7.96
C THR A 24 -18.05 -8.52 -9.16
N ASP A 25 -18.51 -8.75 -10.39
CA ASP A 25 -17.77 -8.33 -11.60
C ASP A 25 -17.77 -6.81 -11.78
N ASN A 26 -18.88 -6.15 -11.45
CA ASN A 26 -18.90 -4.69 -11.46
C ASN A 26 -17.96 -4.11 -10.40
N LEU A 27 -17.88 -4.74 -9.22
CA LEU A 27 -16.98 -4.33 -8.16
C LEU A 27 -15.50 -4.44 -8.59
N ARG A 28 -15.11 -5.53 -9.27
CA ARG A 28 -13.77 -5.67 -9.85
C ARG A 28 -13.45 -4.50 -10.78
N LYS A 29 -14.39 -4.14 -11.65
CA LYS A 29 -14.24 -3.03 -12.58
C LYS A 29 -14.08 -1.69 -11.86
N LEU A 30 -14.98 -1.38 -10.92
CA LEU A 30 -14.92 -0.14 -10.13
C LEU A 30 -13.60 -0.04 -9.36
N LEU A 31 -13.14 -1.14 -8.76
CA LEU A 31 -11.87 -1.15 -8.05
C LEU A 31 -10.68 -1.00 -9.01
N SER A 32 -10.76 -1.55 -10.23
CA SER A 32 -9.70 -1.40 -11.24
C SER A 32 -9.55 0.02 -11.80
N ASP A 33 -10.59 0.85 -11.68
CA ASP A 33 -10.52 2.27 -12.05
C ASP A 33 -9.72 3.09 -11.02
N GLU A 34 -9.68 2.63 -9.75
CA GLU A 34 -8.99 3.29 -8.64
C GLU A 34 -7.58 2.72 -8.40
N ILE A 35 -7.42 1.40 -8.52
CA ILE A 35 -6.18 0.68 -8.21
C ILE A 35 -5.82 -0.26 -9.34
N ASP A 36 -4.54 -0.33 -9.71
CA ASP A 36 -4.07 -1.29 -10.70
C ASP A 36 -4.10 -2.73 -10.14
N LEU A 37 -5.20 -3.43 -10.37
CA LEU A 37 -5.38 -4.81 -9.90
C LEU A 37 -4.41 -5.82 -10.53
N PHE A 38 -3.70 -5.46 -11.62
CA PHE A 38 -2.77 -6.36 -12.28
C PHE A 38 -1.61 -6.81 -11.38
N ILE A 39 -1.22 -6.00 -10.39
CA ILE A 39 -0.11 -6.31 -9.49
C ILE A 39 -0.51 -7.19 -8.29
N TYR A 40 -1.78 -7.58 -8.22
CA TYR A 40 -2.33 -8.38 -7.13
C TYR A 40 -2.75 -9.78 -7.61
N ASP A 41 -2.65 -10.76 -6.72
CA ASP A 41 -3.31 -12.06 -6.84
C ASP A 41 -4.69 -11.98 -6.17
N GLU A 42 -5.72 -12.43 -6.89
CA GLU A 42 -7.10 -12.41 -6.42
C GLU A 42 -7.51 -13.75 -5.81
N VAL A 43 -8.18 -13.69 -4.66
CA VAL A 43 -8.84 -14.81 -4.01
C VAL A 43 -10.29 -14.44 -3.73
N GLU A 44 -11.22 -15.21 -4.31
CA GLU A 44 -12.65 -15.09 -4.00
C GLU A 44 -13.07 -16.15 -2.98
N THR A 45 -13.67 -15.69 -1.88
CA THR A 45 -14.30 -16.54 -0.86
C THR A 45 -15.83 -16.39 -0.95
N PRO A 46 -16.66 -17.16 -0.22
CA PRO A 46 -18.12 -16.96 -0.25
C PRO A 46 -18.56 -15.55 0.15
N ASN A 47 -17.81 -14.87 1.01
CA ASN A 47 -18.22 -13.60 1.62
C ASN A 47 -17.36 -12.40 1.20
N GLN A 48 -16.21 -12.61 0.57
CA GLN A 48 -15.25 -11.55 0.29
C GLN A 48 -14.49 -11.78 -1.02
N LEU A 49 -14.10 -10.68 -1.65
CA LEU A 49 -13.01 -10.64 -2.62
C LEU A 49 -11.77 -10.08 -1.94
N ILE A 50 -10.63 -10.73 -2.15
CA ILE A 50 -9.36 -10.34 -1.54
C ILE A 50 -8.32 -10.25 -2.65
N TRP A 51 -7.59 -9.15 -2.68
CA TRP A 51 -6.43 -8.95 -3.56
C TRP A 51 -5.19 -8.81 -2.69
N SER A 52 -4.17 -9.63 -2.94
CA SER A 52 -2.91 -9.62 -2.20
C SER A 52 -1.77 -9.30 -3.15
N LEU A 53 -0.85 -8.42 -2.77
CA LEU A 53 0.27 -8.03 -3.60
C LEU A 53 1.05 -9.29 -4.01
N LYS A 54 1.34 -9.41 -5.31
CA LYS A 54 2.02 -10.61 -5.86
C LYS A 54 3.32 -10.88 -5.14
N ALA A 55 3.50 -12.13 -4.68
CA ALA A 55 4.72 -12.55 -3.99
C ALA A 55 5.97 -12.33 -4.86
N SER A 56 5.87 -12.50 -6.18
CA SER A 56 6.98 -12.23 -7.10
C SER A 56 7.44 -10.77 -7.09
N LEU A 57 6.52 -9.81 -6.91
CA LEU A 57 6.88 -8.39 -6.80
C LEU A 57 7.53 -8.09 -5.45
N VAL A 58 7.04 -8.71 -4.37
CA VAL A 58 7.64 -8.61 -3.04
C VAL A 58 9.08 -9.14 -3.08
N GLU A 59 9.29 -10.34 -3.62
CA GLU A 59 10.61 -10.97 -3.67
C GLU A 59 11.61 -10.21 -4.56
N GLN A 60 11.16 -9.74 -5.73
CA GLN A 60 12.07 -9.22 -6.77
C GLN A 60 12.25 -7.70 -6.72
N GLU A 61 11.21 -6.96 -6.34
CA GLU A 61 11.18 -5.50 -6.51
C GLU A 61 11.17 -4.72 -5.19
N LEU A 62 10.72 -5.31 -4.07
CA LEU A 62 10.55 -4.58 -2.80
C LEU A 62 11.84 -3.88 -2.36
N VAL A 63 12.92 -4.63 -2.14
CA VAL A 63 14.18 -4.08 -1.62
C VAL A 63 14.80 -3.05 -2.60
N PRO A 64 14.94 -3.34 -3.91
CA PRO A 64 15.41 -2.34 -4.88
C PRO A 64 14.56 -1.07 -4.93
N PHE A 65 13.22 -1.21 -4.89
CA PHE A 65 12.29 -0.10 -4.90
C PHE A 65 12.46 0.78 -3.65
N LEU A 66 12.45 0.18 -2.45
CA LEU A 66 12.64 0.89 -1.18
C LEU A 66 13.99 1.60 -1.14
N LYS A 67 15.06 0.93 -1.58
CA LYS A 67 16.39 1.54 -1.67
C LYS A 67 16.37 2.80 -2.52
N LYS A 68 15.73 2.76 -3.69
CA LYS A 68 15.59 3.93 -4.58
C LYS A 68 14.77 5.04 -3.91
N GLN A 69 13.68 4.72 -3.21
CA GLN A 69 12.90 5.74 -2.47
C GLN A 69 13.73 6.41 -1.37
N PHE A 70 14.51 5.64 -0.61
CA PHE A 70 15.36 6.20 0.46
C PHE A 70 16.48 7.06 -0.07
N ASP A 71 17.03 6.74 -1.25
CA ASP A 71 18.06 7.56 -1.90
C ASP A 71 17.55 8.92 -2.39
N LEU A 72 16.23 9.12 -2.48
CA LEU A 72 15.63 10.44 -2.74
C LEU A 72 15.72 11.39 -1.55
N ILE A 73 15.99 10.87 -0.34
CA ILE A 73 16.13 11.69 0.86
C ILE A 73 17.53 12.32 0.86
N PRO A 74 17.69 13.66 0.89
CA PRO A 74 19.00 14.32 0.75
C PRO A 74 20.07 13.90 1.77
N ASN A 75 19.66 13.33 2.91
CA ASN A 75 20.54 12.68 3.86
C ASN A 75 19.92 11.34 4.29
N PRO A 76 20.15 10.26 3.51
CA PRO A 76 19.54 8.96 3.76
C PRO A 76 19.98 8.34 5.10
N ASN A 77 21.14 8.75 5.62
CA ASN A 77 21.64 8.31 6.94
C ASN A 77 20.80 8.85 8.11
N LYS A 78 19.82 9.75 7.84
CA LYS A 78 18.82 10.16 8.83
C LYS A 78 17.69 9.15 9.01
N ILE A 79 17.54 8.21 8.08
CA ILE A 79 16.65 7.07 8.26
C ILE A 79 17.40 6.12 9.20
N ALA A 80 16.95 6.04 10.44
CA ALA A 80 17.51 5.12 11.42
C ALA A 80 17.46 3.69 10.84
N ASP A 81 18.56 2.95 11.02
CA ASP A 81 18.63 1.51 10.75
C ASP A 81 18.27 1.09 9.31
N ARG A 82 18.37 2.03 8.35
CA ARG A 82 18.08 1.82 6.92
C ARG A 82 18.77 0.56 6.36
N GLU A 83 20.08 0.43 6.59
CA GLU A 83 20.87 -0.67 6.03
C GLU A 83 20.53 -2.02 6.69
N GLU A 84 20.24 -2.01 7.99
CA GLU A 84 19.80 -3.19 8.73
C GLU A 84 18.44 -3.67 8.22
N MET A 85 17.47 -2.75 8.15
CA MET A 85 16.16 -3.01 7.57
C MET A 85 16.24 -3.53 6.13
N LEU A 86 17.01 -2.89 5.24
CA LEU A 86 17.16 -3.34 3.86
C LEU A 86 17.83 -4.72 3.78
N THR A 87 18.69 -5.06 4.74
CA THR A 87 19.32 -6.39 4.84
C THR A 87 18.31 -7.44 5.30
N GLU A 88 17.52 -7.15 6.32
CA GLU A 88 16.48 -8.07 6.82
C GLU A 88 15.40 -8.32 5.77
N LEU A 89 14.94 -7.27 5.07
CA LEU A 89 13.95 -7.39 4.00
C LEU A 89 14.44 -8.22 2.81
N GLN A 90 15.74 -8.49 2.64
CA GLN A 90 16.21 -9.44 1.62
C GLN A 90 15.79 -10.88 1.91
N THR A 91 15.46 -11.19 3.16
CA THR A 91 14.99 -12.52 3.58
C THR A 91 13.51 -12.73 3.33
N VAL A 92 12.74 -11.65 3.13
CA VAL A 92 11.31 -11.69 2.79
C VAL A 92 11.11 -12.21 1.37
N LYS A 93 10.30 -13.25 1.22
CA LYS A 93 9.98 -13.87 -0.08
C LYS A 93 8.49 -13.88 -0.38
N THR A 94 7.66 -13.83 0.64
CA THR A 94 6.21 -13.84 0.51
C THR A 94 5.59 -12.60 1.14
N LEU A 95 4.32 -12.36 0.81
CA LEU A 95 3.54 -11.33 1.50
C LEU A 95 3.40 -11.65 2.99
N GLN A 96 3.23 -12.92 3.36
CA GLN A 96 3.15 -13.33 4.76
C GLN A 96 4.46 -13.04 5.50
N ASP A 97 5.62 -13.32 4.89
CA ASP A 97 6.91 -13.00 5.50
C ASP A 97 7.04 -11.48 5.75
N LEU A 98 6.48 -10.67 4.84
CA LEU A 98 6.48 -9.22 4.97
C LEU A 98 5.53 -8.76 6.10
N GLU A 99 4.34 -9.37 6.22
CA GLU A 99 3.41 -9.14 7.33
C GLU A 99 4.09 -9.48 8.66
N ASP A 100 4.70 -10.65 8.78
CA ASP A 100 5.38 -11.12 9.98
C ASP A 100 6.60 -10.25 10.33
N TRP A 101 7.35 -9.80 9.32
CA TRP A 101 8.48 -8.90 9.52
C TRP A 101 8.01 -7.54 10.06
N TYR A 102 6.91 -6.97 9.53
CA TYR A 102 6.36 -5.71 10.05
C TYR A 102 5.83 -5.83 11.49
N ASP A 103 5.16 -6.94 11.82
CA ASP A 103 4.64 -7.19 13.19
C ASP A 103 5.76 -7.27 14.23
N THR A 104 6.96 -7.70 13.82
CA THR A 104 8.13 -7.85 14.71
C THR A 104 9.06 -6.63 14.72
N ASN A 105 8.95 -5.74 13.72
CA ASN A 105 9.87 -4.63 13.47
C ASN A 105 9.19 -3.26 13.41
N GLU A 106 8.12 -3.06 14.20
CA GLU A 106 7.39 -1.78 14.30
C GLU A 106 8.28 -0.55 14.62
N SER A 107 9.51 -0.75 15.10
CA SER A 107 10.48 0.31 15.39
C SER A 107 11.22 0.87 14.17
N TYR A 108 11.37 0.11 13.09
CA TYR A 108 12.20 0.50 11.93
C TYR A 108 11.41 1.26 10.84
N VAL A 109 10.10 1.03 10.78
CA VAL A 109 9.22 1.52 9.73
C VAL A 109 7.95 2.09 10.31
N GLY A 110 7.29 2.97 9.55
CA GLY A 110 5.96 3.43 9.92
C GLY A 110 5.03 2.23 10.11
N ARG A 111 4.01 2.42 10.95
CA ARG A 111 3.09 1.35 11.36
C ARG A 111 2.58 0.54 10.17
N TRP A 112 2.52 -0.77 10.35
CA TRP A 112 1.52 -1.56 9.63
C TRP A 112 0.15 -0.95 9.91
N ASN A 113 -0.54 -0.50 8.87
CA ASN A 113 -1.91 -0.03 9.00
C ASN A 113 -2.85 -1.09 8.38
N PRO A 114 -3.31 -2.08 9.19
CA PRO A 114 -4.23 -3.11 8.71
C PRO A 114 -5.67 -2.61 8.56
N HIS A 115 -5.96 -1.35 8.89
CA HIS A 115 -7.31 -0.84 9.08
C HIS A 115 -7.59 0.44 8.30
N ASP A 116 -6.83 0.70 7.24
CA ASP A 116 -7.22 1.77 6.32
C ASP A 116 -8.42 1.32 5.49
N SER A 117 -9.19 2.29 4.99
CA SER A 117 -10.29 1.98 4.10
C SER A 117 -10.65 3.16 3.23
N PHE A 118 -11.14 2.86 2.04
CA PHE A 118 -11.77 3.85 1.18
C PHE A 118 -13.09 3.31 0.66
N THR A 119 -13.83 4.20 0.02
CA THR A 119 -15.17 3.91 -0.45
C THR A 119 -15.21 4.06 -1.97
N ILE A 120 -15.65 3.02 -2.67
CA ILE A 120 -15.93 3.09 -4.11
C ILE A 120 -17.43 3.30 -4.32
N HIS A 121 -17.78 4.22 -5.22
CA HIS A 121 -19.16 4.59 -5.46
C HIS A 121 -19.73 3.88 -6.69
N GLU A 122 -20.94 3.33 -6.54
CA GLU A 122 -21.73 2.72 -7.61
C GLU A 122 -23.09 3.42 -7.67
N GLY A 123 -23.15 4.53 -8.40
CA GLY A 123 -24.34 5.37 -8.45
C GLY A 123 -24.68 5.95 -7.07
N ARG A 124 -25.77 5.46 -6.44
CA ARG A 124 -26.18 5.87 -5.08
C ARG A 124 -25.70 4.89 -3.99
N SER A 125 -25.16 3.76 -4.40
CA SER A 125 -24.59 2.76 -3.50
C SER A 125 -23.09 3.02 -3.32
N TYR A 126 -22.53 2.42 -2.29
CA TYR A 126 -21.10 2.48 -2.05
C TYR A 126 -20.61 1.17 -1.44
N HIS A 127 -19.36 0.82 -1.73
CA HIS A 127 -18.71 -0.36 -1.20
C HIS A 127 -17.48 0.05 -0.39
N HIS A 128 -17.34 -0.54 0.79
CA HIS A 128 -16.16 -0.33 1.63
C HIS A 128 -15.05 -1.28 1.21
N VAL A 129 -13.90 -0.70 0.87
CA VAL A 129 -12.67 -1.42 0.57
C VAL A 129 -11.76 -1.29 1.79
N SER A 130 -11.49 -2.40 2.45
CA SER A 130 -10.48 -2.47 3.50
C SER A 130 -9.10 -2.61 2.87
N VAL A 131 -8.14 -1.82 3.34
CA VAL A 131 -6.79 -1.73 2.81
C VAL A 131 -5.80 -1.94 3.94
N ALA A 132 -4.90 -2.91 3.73
CA ALA A 132 -3.76 -3.12 4.60
C ALA A 132 -2.50 -2.53 3.92
N THR A 133 -1.79 -1.65 4.62
CA THR A 133 -0.66 -0.89 4.06
C THR A 133 0.60 -1.06 4.89
N PHE A 134 1.70 -1.40 4.22
CA PHE A 134 3.05 -1.38 4.79
C PHE A 134 3.66 0.01 4.65
N VAL A 135 3.81 0.75 5.74
CA VAL A 135 4.36 2.11 5.70
C VAL A 135 5.89 2.06 5.82
N PHE A 136 6.61 2.49 4.79
CA PHE A 136 8.08 2.48 4.80
C PHE A 136 8.70 3.86 5.04
N LEU A 137 7.93 4.94 4.95
CA LEU A 137 8.35 6.29 5.32
C LEU A 137 7.24 6.99 6.09
N SER A 138 7.61 7.69 7.16
CA SER A 138 6.71 8.58 7.89
C SER A 138 7.42 9.90 8.17
N ALA A 139 6.77 11.02 7.90
CA ALA A 139 7.38 12.34 8.03
C ALA A 139 6.41 13.41 8.54
N GLY A 140 6.92 14.19 9.51
CA GLY A 140 6.40 15.50 9.89
C GLY A 140 5.13 15.48 10.75
N LYS A 141 4.85 16.62 11.38
CA LYS A 141 3.52 16.95 11.90
C LYS A 141 2.86 17.85 10.89
N ILE A 142 1.95 17.31 10.11
CA ILE A 142 1.14 18.04 9.13
C ILE A 142 -0.16 18.49 9.80
N SER A 143 -0.47 19.77 9.68
CA SER A 143 -1.79 20.31 10.04
C SER A 143 -2.58 20.42 8.75
N MET A 144 -3.72 19.73 8.64
CA MET A 144 -4.47 19.67 7.39
C MET A 144 -5.98 19.81 7.60
N GLU A 145 -6.57 20.71 6.81
CA GLU A 145 -7.98 20.69 6.40
C GLU A 145 -8.02 20.73 4.85
N GLY A 146 -8.80 19.83 4.22
CA GLY A 146 -9.24 20.01 2.83
C GLY A 146 -8.27 19.64 1.68
N TRP A 147 -7.36 18.69 1.87
CA TRP A 147 -6.30 18.39 0.88
C TRP A 147 -6.73 17.53 -0.33
N GLY A 148 -7.99 17.10 -0.41
CA GLY A 148 -8.58 16.52 -1.63
C GLY A 148 -7.71 15.43 -2.26
N SER A 149 -7.47 15.54 -3.58
CA SER A 149 -6.78 14.55 -4.41
C SER A 149 -5.24 14.67 -4.42
N ILE A 150 -4.63 15.34 -3.46
CA ILE A 150 -3.17 15.54 -3.48
C ILE A 150 -2.39 14.28 -3.09
N PHE A 151 -2.97 13.38 -2.29
CA PHE A 151 -2.35 12.07 -2.04
C PHE A 151 -2.31 11.23 -3.31
N ASP A 152 -3.40 11.24 -4.09
CA ASP A 152 -3.44 10.61 -5.42
C ASP A 152 -2.35 11.18 -6.34
N TYR A 153 -2.09 12.50 -6.27
CA TYR A 153 -1.00 13.14 -7.00
C TYR A 153 0.38 12.59 -6.57
N PHE A 154 0.64 12.46 -5.28
CA PHE A 154 1.92 11.91 -4.79
C PHE A 154 2.08 10.42 -5.11
N GLU A 155 1.03 9.63 -4.95
CA GLU A 155 1.01 8.22 -5.36
C GLU A 155 1.34 8.10 -6.85
N ARG A 156 0.68 8.91 -7.68
CA ARG A 156 0.96 8.95 -9.12
C ARG A 156 2.39 9.36 -9.41
N LEU A 157 2.93 10.35 -8.68
CA LEU A 157 4.30 10.80 -8.82
C LEU A 157 5.31 9.68 -8.51
N ILE A 158 5.06 8.91 -7.44
CA ILE A 158 5.87 7.74 -7.08
C ILE A 158 5.82 6.71 -8.22
N THR A 159 4.64 6.40 -8.76
CA THR A 159 4.51 5.46 -9.87
C THR A 159 5.26 5.92 -11.14
N VAL A 160 5.05 7.17 -11.58
CA VAL A 160 5.65 7.66 -12.85
C VAL A 160 7.16 7.90 -12.77
N SER A 161 7.70 8.17 -11.58
CA SER A 161 9.15 8.32 -11.36
C SER A 161 9.90 6.99 -11.19
N ASN A 162 9.16 5.88 -11.12
CA ASN A 162 9.68 4.53 -10.92
C ASN A 162 9.13 3.53 -11.96
N PRO A 163 9.23 3.83 -13.27
CA PRO A 163 8.64 2.99 -14.32
C PRO A 163 9.24 1.58 -14.40
N GLU A 164 10.42 1.36 -13.83
CA GLU A 164 11.08 0.05 -13.79
C GLU A 164 10.52 -0.88 -12.69
N PHE A 165 9.73 -0.35 -11.75
CA PHE A 165 9.18 -1.10 -10.62
C PHE A 165 7.65 -1.17 -10.72
N LEU A 166 7.11 -2.34 -11.04
CA LEU A 166 5.66 -2.58 -11.01
C LEU A 166 5.08 -2.39 -9.60
N ILE A 167 5.86 -2.74 -8.56
CA ILE A 167 5.45 -2.56 -7.16
C ILE A 167 5.19 -1.08 -6.80
N ALA A 168 5.74 -0.13 -7.56
CA ALA A 168 5.47 1.31 -7.37
C ALA A 168 4.01 1.70 -7.62
N LYS A 169 3.23 0.84 -8.30
CA LYS A 169 1.78 1.02 -8.47
C LYS A 169 0.97 0.68 -7.21
N ALA A 170 1.58 -0.03 -6.25
CA ALA A 170 0.99 -0.24 -4.92
C ALA A 170 1.23 0.95 -3.97
N ALA A 171 1.94 2.00 -4.39
CA ALA A 171 2.24 3.14 -3.54
C ALA A 171 0.96 3.74 -2.94
N ALA A 172 0.99 3.99 -1.63
CA ALA A 172 -0.06 4.64 -0.87
C ALA A 172 0.53 5.82 -0.12
N VAL A 173 -0.18 6.95 -0.13
CA VAL A 173 0.16 8.13 0.67
C VAL A 173 -1.02 8.47 1.57
N SER A 174 -0.79 8.48 2.88
CA SER A 174 -1.86 8.66 3.86
C SER A 174 -1.43 9.52 5.04
N ILE A 175 -2.37 9.84 5.92
CA ILE A 175 -2.12 10.55 7.17
C ILE A 175 -2.55 9.69 8.35
N SER A 176 -1.75 9.65 9.42
CA SER A 176 -2.12 9.03 10.70
C SER A 176 -1.89 9.94 11.90
#